data_AF-A0A847E704-F1
#
_entry.id   AF-A0A847E704-F1
#
_cell.length_a   1.000
_cell.length_b   1.000
_cell.length_c   1.000
_cell.angle_alpha   90.00
_cell.angle_beta   90.00
_cell.angle_gamma   90.00
#
_symmetry.space_group_name_H-M   'P 1'
#
loop_
_entity.id
_entity.type
_entity.pdbx_description
1 polymer ?
#
loop_
_entity_poly.entity_id
_entity_poly.type
_entity_poly.pdbx_seq_one_letter_code
_entity_poly.pdbx_strand_id
1 'polypeptide(L)'
;SFVNNVEKESLAAIRKITTRQYDDAKAILYNIGIKEERERIYTAFDTAFLALFPNFIEAFNSLMNDDARISLDKSGALPMEVRIFALMRLGIDDPAKVADYLHLSVNTIYVYKNKIKSKTSLSKEQFDAKVMAISK
;
A
#
# COMPACT_ATOMS: atom_id res chain seq x y z
N SER A 1 -7.05 5.80 19.67
CA SER A 1 -7.03 5.73 18.20
C SER A 1 -5.97 6.70 17.68
N PHE A 2 -5.35 6.43 16.53
CA PHE A 2 -4.45 7.36 15.85
C PHE A 2 -5.10 8.74 15.64
N VAL A 3 -6.40 8.75 15.31
CA VAL A 3 -7.20 9.98 15.14
C VAL A 3 -7.15 10.88 16.38
N ASN A 4 -7.35 10.33 17.58
CA ASN A 4 -7.31 11.11 18.83
C ASN A 4 -5.90 11.67 19.09
N ASN A 5 -4.85 10.96 18.69
CA ASN A 5 -3.48 11.45 18.79
C ASN A 5 -3.26 12.64 17.85
N VAL A 6 -3.67 12.51 16.58
CA VAL A 6 -3.61 13.60 15.59
C VAL A 6 -4.37 14.83 16.07
N GLU A 7 -5.57 14.65 16.63
CA GLU A 7 -6.39 15.76 17.16
C GLU A 7 -5.66 16.47 18.31
N LYS A 8 -5.14 15.72 19.28
CA LYS A 8 -4.39 16.26 20.42
C LYS A 8 -3.13 17.02 19.95
N GLU A 9 -2.32 16.42 19.09
CA GLU A 9 -1.08 17.02 18.61
C GLU A 9 -1.36 18.25 17.72
N SER A 10 -2.44 18.23 16.93
CA SER A 10 -2.88 19.40 16.15
C SER A 10 -3.27 20.57 17.04
N LEU A 11 -4.02 20.33 18.13
CA LEU A 11 -4.36 21.36 19.11
C LEU A 11 -3.11 21.92 19.81
N ALA A 12 -2.14 21.06 20.14
CA ALA A 12 -0.88 21.48 20.73
C ALA A 12 -0.06 22.34 19.76
N ALA A 13 0.06 21.95 18.49
CA ALA A 13 0.74 22.72 17.45
C ALA A 13 0.08 24.09 17.22
N ILE A 14 -1.26 24.17 17.20
CA ILE A 14 -1.99 25.43 17.08
C ILE A 14 -1.64 26.37 18.25
N ARG A 15 -1.63 25.87 19.49
CA ARG A 15 -1.23 26.67 20.66
C ARG A 15 0.19 27.23 20.51
N LYS A 16 1.12 26.40 20.03
CA LYS A 16 2.51 26.80 19.76
C LYS A 16 2.60 27.89 18.67
N ILE A 17 1.77 27.81 17.63
CA ILE A 17 1.68 28.85 16.61
C ILE A 17 1.17 30.16 17.21
N THR A 18 0.13 30.12 18.06
CA THR A 18 -0.42 31.31 18.73
C THR A 18 0.61 31.99 19.63
N THR A 19 1.48 31.22 20.28
CA THR A 19 2.58 31.75 21.12
C THR A 19 3.87 32.06 20.34
N ARG A 20 3.83 32.03 18.99
CA ARG A 20 4.97 32.27 18.08
C ARG A 20 6.13 31.27 18.25
N GLN A 21 5.87 30.10 18.82
CA GLN A 21 6.81 28.98 18.97
C GLN A 21 6.77 28.07 17.72
N TYR A 22 7.20 28.60 16.57
CA TYR A 22 7.04 27.92 15.28
C TYR A 22 7.85 26.63 15.16
N ASP A 23 9.06 26.58 15.73
CA ASP A 23 9.90 25.39 15.65
C ASP A 23 9.33 24.24 16.49
N ASP A 24 8.79 24.53 17.67
CA ASP A 24 8.04 23.56 18.49
C ASP A 24 6.82 23.03 17.73
N ALA A 25 6.06 23.92 17.06
CA ALA A 25 4.90 23.52 16.28
C ALA A 25 5.29 22.58 15.13
N LYS A 26 6.37 22.90 14.41
CA LYS A 26 6.91 22.02 13.35
C LYS A 26 7.33 20.67 13.91
N ALA A 27 8.04 20.64 15.03
CA ALA A 27 8.48 19.41 15.66
C ALA A 27 7.29 18.51 16.05
N ILE A 28 6.20 19.09 16.56
CA ILE A 28 4.97 18.33 16.83
C ILE A 28 4.43 17.73 15.54
N LEU A 29 4.21 18.55 14.49
CA LEU A 29 3.62 18.10 13.22
C LEU A 29 4.45 17.01 12.53
N TYR A 30 5.79 17.11 12.55
CA TYR A 30 6.67 16.10 11.99
C TYR A 30 6.62 14.76 12.74
N ASN A 31 6.30 14.78 14.04
CA ASN A 31 6.35 13.62 14.92
C ASN A 31 4.95 13.03 15.24
N ILE A 32 3.90 13.40 14.49
CA ILE A 32 2.53 12.89 14.69
C ILE A 32 2.43 11.36 14.53
N GLY A 33 3.38 10.73 13.84
CA GLY A 33 3.44 9.28 13.67
C GLY A 33 2.74 8.76 12.41
N ILE A 34 2.61 9.61 11.38
CA ILE A 34 1.90 9.28 10.13
C ILE A 34 2.55 8.07 9.43
N LYS A 35 3.88 7.98 9.46
CA LYS A 35 4.61 6.89 8.80
C LYS A 35 4.32 5.55 9.48
N GLU A 36 4.37 5.53 10.80
CA GLU A 36 4.12 4.37 11.64
C GLU A 36 2.69 3.86 11.48
N GLU A 37 1.71 4.77 11.41
CA GLU A 37 0.31 4.39 11.17
C GLU A 37 0.12 3.78 9.78
N ARG A 38 0.80 4.30 8.74
CA ARG A 38 0.75 3.71 7.39
C ARG A 38 1.28 2.28 7.38
N GLU A 39 2.44 2.04 8.00
CA GLU A 39 3.01 0.70 8.10
C GLU A 39 2.09 -0.24 8.90
N ARG A 40 1.41 0.26 9.94
CA ARG A 40 0.41 -0.51 10.70
C ARG A 40 -0.78 -0.90 9.83
N ILE A 41 -1.31 0.02 9.02
CA ILE A 41 -2.41 -0.24 8.08
C ILE A 41 -1.98 -1.28 7.05
N TYR A 42 -0.80 -1.12 6.46
CA TYR A 42 -0.27 -2.07 5.48
C TYR A 42 -0.03 -3.46 6.07
N THR A 43 0.51 -3.55 7.28
CA THR A 43 0.70 -4.82 7.98
C THR A 43 -0.63 -5.51 8.24
N ALA A 44 -1.64 -4.75 8.69
CA ALA A 44 -2.98 -5.28 8.91
C ALA A 44 -3.63 -5.76 7.59
N PHE A 45 -3.44 -5.00 6.51
CA PHE A 45 -3.88 -5.37 5.17
C PHE A 45 -3.23 -6.67 4.69
N ASP A 46 -1.90 -6.73 4.67
CA ASP A 46 -1.14 -7.88 4.19
C ASP A 46 -1.52 -9.14 4.98
N THR A 47 -1.64 -9.03 6.30
CA THR A 47 -2.05 -10.13 7.18
C THR A 47 -3.45 -10.64 6.83
N ALA A 48 -4.43 -9.73 6.75
CA ALA A 48 -5.81 -10.10 6.44
C ALA A 48 -5.95 -10.66 5.03
N PHE A 49 -5.25 -10.07 4.06
CA PHE A 49 -5.28 -10.48 2.66
C PHE A 49 -4.64 -11.87 2.48
N LEU A 50 -3.46 -12.12 3.05
CA LEU A 50 -2.79 -13.41 2.95
C LEU A 50 -3.52 -14.51 3.72
N ALA A 51 -4.22 -14.18 4.81
CA ALA A 51 -5.13 -15.13 5.47
C ALA A 51 -6.32 -15.52 4.58
N LEU A 52 -6.81 -14.60 3.75
CA LEU A 52 -7.91 -14.84 2.81
C LEU A 52 -7.46 -15.49 1.50
N PHE A 53 -6.19 -15.31 1.12
CA PHE A 53 -5.58 -15.83 -0.11
C PHE A 53 -4.18 -16.41 0.19
N PRO A 54 -4.08 -17.54 0.90
CA PRO A 54 -2.82 -18.12 1.37
C PRO A 54 -1.84 -18.45 0.23
N ASN A 55 -2.37 -18.82 -0.94
CA ASN A 55 -1.56 -19.18 -2.11
C ASN A 55 -1.35 -17.99 -3.07
N PHE A 56 -1.70 -16.77 -2.68
CA PHE A 56 -1.68 -15.62 -3.59
C PHE A 56 -0.29 -15.40 -4.20
N ILE A 57 0.77 -15.40 -3.39
CA ILE A 57 2.13 -15.13 -3.88
C ILE A 57 2.60 -16.20 -4.86
N GLU A 58 2.32 -17.47 -4.58
CA GLU A 58 2.66 -18.58 -5.47
C GLU A 58 1.90 -18.46 -6.80
N ALA A 59 0.57 -18.29 -6.73
CA ALA A 59 -0.28 -18.14 -7.91
C ALA A 59 0.13 -16.89 -8.72
N PHE A 60 0.43 -15.78 -8.06
CA PHE A 60 0.90 -14.55 -8.69
C PHE A 60 2.23 -14.75 -9.40
N ASN A 61 3.19 -15.40 -8.74
CA ASN A 61 4.50 -15.71 -9.32
C ASN A 61 4.44 -16.69 -10.49
N SER A 62 3.43 -17.57 -10.54
CA SER A 62 3.23 -18.46 -11.70
C SER A 62 2.82 -17.71 -12.97
N LEU A 63 2.37 -16.46 -12.85
CA LEU A 63 2.07 -15.57 -13.98
C LEU A 63 3.30 -14.79 -14.48
N MET A 64 4.41 -14.84 -13.75
CA MET A 64 5.62 -14.06 -14.02
C MET A 64 6.68 -14.91 -14.70
N ASN A 65 7.60 -14.28 -15.41
CA ASN A 65 8.81 -14.95 -15.88
C ASN A 65 9.66 -15.41 -14.69
N ASP A 66 10.44 -16.48 -14.86
CA ASP A 66 11.22 -17.10 -13.77
C ASP A 66 12.21 -16.11 -13.10
N ASP A 67 12.81 -15.21 -13.89
CA ASP A 67 13.75 -14.17 -13.44
C ASP A 67 13.07 -12.98 -12.74
N ALA A 68 11.74 -12.94 -12.76
CA ALA A 68 10.93 -11.82 -12.31
C ALA A 68 10.02 -12.14 -11.11
N ARG A 69 10.16 -13.33 -10.52
CA ARG A 69 9.39 -13.74 -9.36
C ARG A 69 9.60 -12.79 -8.18
N ILE A 70 8.53 -12.56 -7.43
CA ILE A 70 8.48 -11.64 -6.31
C ILE A 70 8.53 -12.43 -5.00
N SER A 71 9.34 -11.97 -4.06
CA SER A 71 9.34 -12.47 -2.69
C SER A 71 8.69 -11.47 -1.74
N LEU A 72 8.15 -11.98 -0.64
CA LEU A 72 7.86 -11.14 0.52
C LEU A 72 9.15 -10.51 1.03
N ASP A 73 9.04 -9.38 1.72
CA ASP A 73 10.19 -8.79 2.39
C ASP A 73 10.59 -9.61 3.63
N LYS A 74 11.65 -9.16 4.34
CA LYS A 74 12.15 -9.87 5.54
C LYS A 74 11.12 -9.99 6.68
N SER A 75 10.10 -9.15 6.68
CA SER A 75 9.01 -9.17 7.67
C SER A 75 7.80 -10.00 7.21
N GLY A 76 7.84 -10.56 5.99
CA GLY A 76 6.71 -11.26 5.39
C GLY A 76 5.70 -10.31 4.74
N ALA A 77 6.04 -9.03 4.55
CA ALA A 77 5.13 -8.05 3.98
C ALA A 77 5.13 -8.09 2.44
N LEU A 78 3.98 -7.71 1.86
CA LEU A 78 3.82 -7.59 0.42
C LEU A 78 4.56 -6.34 -0.09
N PRO A 79 5.31 -6.43 -1.20
CA PRO A 79 5.82 -5.25 -1.88
C PRO A 79 4.68 -4.35 -2.35
N MET A 80 4.95 -3.03 -2.43
CA MET A 80 3.96 -2.03 -2.81
C MET A 80 3.28 -2.34 -4.15
N GLU A 81 4.06 -2.79 -5.14
CA GLU A 81 3.52 -3.18 -6.44
C GLU A 81 2.56 -4.38 -6.35
N VAL A 82 2.79 -5.31 -5.42
CA VAL A 82 1.92 -6.48 -5.21
C VAL A 82 0.65 -6.08 -4.48
N ARG A 83 0.72 -5.13 -3.52
CA ARG A 83 -0.47 -4.61 -2.83
C ARG A 83 -1.48 -3.98 -3.79
N ILE A 84 -1.03 -3.35 -4.89
CA ILE A 84 -1.91 -2.86 -5.95
C ILE A 84 -2.78 -3.99 -6.51
N PHE A 85 -2.16 -5.12 -6.84
CA PHE A 85 -2.87 -6.28 -7.40
C PHE A 85 -3.71 -7.03 -6.36
N ALA A 86 -3.28 -7.04 -5.09
CA ALA A 86 -4.07 -7.55 -3.99
C ALA A 86 -5.37 -6.75 -3.78
N LEU A 87 -5.30 -5.41 -3.86
CA LEU A 87 -6.47 -4.53 -3.79
C LEU A 87 -7.41 -4.75 -4.98
N MET A 88 -6.86 -4.84 -6.20
CA MET A 88 -7.64 -5.20 -7.39
C MET A 88 -8.32 -6.56 -7.24
N ARG A 89 -7.62 -7.54 -6.66
CA ARG A 89 -8.18 -8.87 -6.38
C ARG A 89 -9.35 -8.82 -5.40
N LEU A 90 -9.34 -7.87 -4.46
CA LEU A 90 -10.48 -7.63 -3.55
C LEU A 90 -11.64 -6.86 -4.20
N GLY A 91 -11.53 -6.47 -5.48
CA GLY A 91 -12.53 -5.68 -6.19
C GLY A 91 -12.34 -4.17 -6.08
N ILE A 92 -11.17 -3.71 -5.62
CA ILE A 92 -10.80 -2.29 -5.61
C ILE A 92 -9.91 -2.05 -6.82
N ASP A 93 -10.53 -1.82 -7.98
CA ASP A 93 -9.86 -1.69 -9.28
C ASP A 93 -9.74 -0.24 -9.79
N ASP A 94 -10.53 0.68 -9.25
CA ASP A 94 -10.40 2.12 -9.51
C ASP A 94 -9.01 2.64 -9.09
N PRO A 95 -8.17 3.10 -10.04
CA PRO A 95 -6.83 3.59 -9.75
C PRO A 95 -6.80 4.73 -8.72
N ALA A 96 -7.85 5.55 -8.63
CA ALA A 96 -7.93 6.62 -7.64
C ALA A 96 -8.08 6.06 -6.22
N LYS A 97 -8.90 5.03 -6.03
CA LYS A 97 -9.08 4.37 -4.73
C LYS A 97 -7.84 3.60 -4.30
N VAL A 98 -7.19 2.91 -5.25
CA VAL A 98 -5.92 2.22 -4.97
C VAL A 98 -4.83 3.22 -4.60
N ALA A 99 -4.74 4.34 -5.31
CA ALA A 99 -3.79 5.42 -5.02
C ALA A 99 -4.02 6.01 -3.62
N ASP A 100 -5.27 6.31 -3.27
CA ASP A 100 -5.64 6.83 -1.96
C ASP A 100 -5.25 5.86 -0.82
N TYR A 101 -5.60 4.58 -0.98
CA TYR A 101 -5.29 3.53 0.00
C TYR A 101 -3.78 3.37 0.22
N LEU A 102 -3.00 3.37 -0.86
CA LEU A 102 -1.55 3.21 -0.80
C LEU A 102 -0.80 4.53 -0.58
N HIS A 103 -1.52 5.65 -0.43
CA HIS A 103 -0.93 7.00 -0.32
C HIS A 103 0.07 7.32 -1.44
N LEU A 104 -0.27 6.90 -2.66
CA LEU A 104 0.50 7.11 -3.88
C LEU A 104 -0.25 8.07 -4.81
N SER A 105 0.44 8.57 -5.83
CA SER A 105 -0.25 9.24 -6.93
C SER A 105 -0.87 8.20 -7.87
N VAL A 106 -1.95 8.57 -8.55
CA VAL A 106 -2.56 7.74 -9.60
C VAL A 106 -1.54 7.38 -10.70
N ASN A 107 -0.65 8.32 -11.05
CA ASN A 107 0.44 8.07 -11.99
C ASN A 107 1.39 6.97 -11.49
N THR A 108 1.75 7.00 -10.20
CA THR A 108 2.58 5.97 -9.58
C THR A 108 1.92 4.59 -9.65
N ILE A 109 0.59 4.51 -9.48
CA ILE A 109 -0.16 3.25 -9.67
C ILE A 109 0.02 2.72 -11.09
N TYR A 110 -0.12 3.56 -12.12
CA TYR A 110 0.09 3.15 -13.50
C TYR A 110 1.53 2.69 -13.77
N VAL A 111 2.52 3.41 -13.24
CA VAL A 111 3.94 3.04 -13.37
C VAL A 111 4.20 1.68 -12.74
N TYR A 112 3.70 1.44 -11.53
CA TYR A 112 3.91 0.17 -10.82
C TYR A 112 3.18 -0.99 -11.51
N LYS A 113 1.94 -0.79 -11.97
CA LYS A 113 1.22 -1.79 -12.78
C LYS A 113 1.99 -2.14 -14.04
N ASN A 114 2.47 -1.14 -14.79
CA ASN A 114 3.23 -1.37 -16.02
C ASN A 114 4.55 -2.11 -15.74
N LYS A 115 5.27 -1.76 -14.67
CA LYS A 115 6.52 -2.43 -14.26
C LYS A 115 6.33 -3.91 -13.94
N ILE A 116 5.20 -4.28 -13.32
CA ILE A 116 4.88 -5.69 -13.07
C ILE A 116 4.46 -6.39 -14.36
N LYS A 117 3.54 -5.78 -15.12
CA LYS A 117 3.03 -6.37 -16.36
C LYS A 117 4.08 -6.51 -17.46
N SER A 118 5.17 -5.76 -17.41
CA SER A 118 6.29 -5.93 -18.36
C SER A 118 7.13 -7.17 -18.08
N LYS A 119 6.87 -7.90 -16.98
CA LYS A 119 7.63 -9.05 -16.52
C LYS A 119 6.89 -10.39 -16.68
N THR A 120 5.83 -10.38 -17.47
CA THR A 120 5.04 -11.56 -17.85
C THR A 120 5.03 -11.71 -19.36
N SER A 121 4.87 -12.93 -19.85
CA SER A 121 4.62 -13.23 -21.26
C SER A 121 3.14 -13.04 -21.66
N LEU A 122 2.25 -12.83 -20.69
CA LEU A 122 0.82 -12.62 -20.91
C LEU A 122 0.51 -11.22 -21.44
N SER A 123 -0.63 -11.07 -22.14
CA SER A 123 -1.16 -9.73 -22.43
C SER A 123 -1.55 -9.00 -21.14
N LYS A 124 -1.63 -7.66 -21.18
CA LYS A 124 -1.98 -6.85 -20.00
C LYS A 124 -3.36 -7.18 -19.44
N GLU A 125 -4.30 -7.54 -20.31
CA GLU A 125 -5.68 -7.90 -20.00
C GLU A 125 -5.75 -9.33 -19.45
N GLN A 126 -5.01 -10.25 -20.05
CA GLN A 126 -4.89 -11.63 -19.56
C GLN A 126 -4.28 -11.68 -18.17
N PHE A 127 -3.22 -10.90 -17.93
CA PHE A 127 -2.60 -10.80 -16.62
C PHE A 127 -3.59 -10.31 -15.56
N ASP A 128 -4.30 -9.22 -15.82
CA ASP A 128 -5.30 -8.68 -14.88
C ASP A 128 -6.40 -9.71 -14.59
N ALA A 129 -6.95 -10.35 -15.63
CA ALA A 129 -7.97 -11.39 -15.47
C ALA A 129 -7.48 -12.58 -14.64
N LYS A 130 -6.24 -13.04 -14.88
CA LYS A 130 -5.64 -14.15 -14.13
C LYS A 130 -5.40 -13.78 -12.67
N VAL A 131 -4.89 -12.58 -12.38
CA VAL A 131 -4.71 -12.08 -11.02
C VAL A 131 -6.04 -12.03 -10.28
N MET A 132 -7.09 -11.47 -10.91
CA MET A 132 -8.43 -11.40 -10.31
C MET A 132 -9.06 -12.78 -10.07
N ALA A 133 -8.68 -13.78 -10.87
CA ALA A 133 -9.17 -15.15 -10.76
C ALA A 133 -8.41 -16.02 -9.74
N ILE A 134 -7.33 -15.52 -9.11
CA ILE A 134 -6.61 -16.26 -8.06
C ILE A 134 -7.60 -16.66 -6.97
N SER A 135 -7.71 -17.95 -6.67
CA SER A 135 -8.67 -18.44 -5.69
C SER A 135 -8.29 -17.99 -4.27
N LYS A 136 -9.31 -17.87 -3.42
CA LYS A 136 -9.12 -17.87 -1.97
C LYS A 136 -8.44 -19.17 -1.53
#